data_AF-C1ECD9-F1
#
_entry.id   AF-C1ECD9-F1
#
_cell.length_a   1.000
_cell.length_b   1.000
_cell.length_c   1.000
_cell.angle_alpha   90.00
_cell.angle_beta   90.00
_cell.angle_gamma   90.00
#
_symmetry.space_group_name_H-M   'P 1'
#
loop_
_entity.id
_entity.type
_entity.pdbx_description
1 polymer ?
#
loop_
_entity_poly.entity_id
_entity_poly.type
_entity_poly.pdbx_seq_one_letter_code
_entity_poly.pdbx_strand_id
1 'polypeptide(L)'
;MTVFKQKISTFREACYLIFGFKVDMGEDRGTGLPTFTLRSMFASRDDEAMVFRVAPPKVGATGNETGGTVELLPAPYTSTDEMRRMIDMYVTRWSSVPGFVANLTMELFNKQTAA
;
A
#
# COMPACT_ATOMS: atom_id res chain seq x y z
N MET A 1 15.94 12.56 19.38
CA MET A 1 15.05 11.70 18.55
C MET A 1 13.83 12.44 17.95
N THR A 2 13.79 13.78 17.95
CA THR A 2 12.65 14.57 17.45
C THR A 2 12.66 14.77 15.93
N VAL A 3 13.83 14.98 15.33
CA VAL A 3 13.96 15.27 13.89
C VAL A 3 13.55 14.08 13.01
N PHE A 4 13.97 12.85 13.34
CA PHE A 4 13.59 11.66 12.56
C PHE A 4 12.08 11.43 12.58
N LYS A 5 11.46 11.47 13.77
CA LYS A 5 10.00 11.35 13.92
C LYS A 5 9.27 12.43 13.13
N GLN A 6 9.75 13.66 13.18
CA GLN A 6 9.17 14.77 12.42
C GLN A 6 9.28 14.54 10.91
N LYS A 7 10.45 14.14 10.41
CA LYS A 7 10.66 13.86 8.97
C LYS A 7 9.76 12.74 8.46
N ILE A 8 9.64 11.65 9.20
CA ILE A 8 8.72 10.55 8.84
C ILE A 8 7.27 10.99 8.91
N SER A 9 6.88 11.77 9.92
CA SER A 9 5.52 12.32 10.00
C SER A 9 5.21 13.20 8.79
N THR A 10 6.11 14.12 8.42
CA THR A 10 5.94 14.99 7.24
C THR A 10 5.88 14.19 5.95
N PHE A 11 6.71 13.15 5.80
CA PHE A 11 6.67 12.29 4.61
C PHE A 11 5.34 11.53 4.48
N ARG A 12 4.86 10.94 5.58
CA ARG A 12 3.56 10.24 5.59
C ARG A 12 2.40 11.18 5.31
N GLU A 13 2.44 12.40 5.83
CA GLU A 13 1.45 13.44 5.55
C GLU A 13 1.48 13.83 4.06
N ALA A 14 2.67 14.01 3.48
CA ALA A 14 2.79 14.28 2.05
C ALA A 14 2.20 13.15 1.20
N CYS A 15 2.45 11.89 1.56
CA CYS A 15 1.84 10.74 0.89
C CYS A 15 0.31 10.75 1.00
N TYR A 16 -0.22 11.08 2.17
CA TYR A 16 -1.66 11.16 2.40
C TYR A 16 -2.31 12.26 1.55
N LEU A 17 -1.74 13.46 1.53
CA LEU A 17 -2.29 14.60 0.80
C LEU A 17 -2.15 14.48 -0.72
N ILE A 18 -1.05 13.90 -1.21
CA ILE A 18 -0.74 13.84 -2.65
C ILE A 18 -1.36 12.59 -3.30
N PHE A 19 -1.28 11.43 -2.64
CA PHE A 19 -1.71 10.16 -3.21
C PHE A 19 -3.02 9.63 -2.61
N GLY A 20 -3.53 10.27 -1.55
CA GLY A 20 -4.77 9.88 -0.92
C GLY A 20 -4.67 8.64 -0.03
N PHE A 21 -3.45 8.25 0.40
CA PHE A 21 -3.26 7.09 1.27
C PHE A 21 -2.49 7.42 2.54
N LYS A 22 -3.08 7.10 3.68
CA LYS A 22 -2.38 7.04 4.94
C LYS A 22 -1.59 5.74 4.97
N VAL A 23 -0.28 5.86 5.16
CA VAL A 23 0.66 4.74 5.19
C VAL A 23 1.12 4.54 6.61
N ASP A 24 0.92 3.36 7.20
CA ASP A 24 1.46 2.96 8.51
C ASP A 24 2.49 1.84 8.32
N MET A 25 3.66 1.98 8.93
CA MET A 25 4.71 0.95 8.89
C MET A 25 4.62 0.04 10.10
N GLY A 26 4.71 -1.27 9.87
CA GLY A 26 4.83 -2.31 10.88
C GLY A 26 5.85 -3.36 10.46
N GLU A 27 5.79 -4.52 11.09
CA GLU A 27 6.67 -5.66 10.82
C GLU A 27 5.83 -6.94 10.83
N ASP A 28 6.06 -7.80 9.84
CA ASP A 28 5.48 -9.13 9.80
C ASP A 28 6.19 -10.02 10.84
N ARG A 29 5.47 -10.46 11.86
CA ARG A 29 6.02 -11.28 12.96
C ARG A 29 6.56 -12.64 12.50
N GLY A 30 6.09 -13.17 11.37
CA GLY A 30 6.55 -14.46 10.83
C GLY A 30 7.83 -14.35 10.01
N THR A 31 8.00 -13.24 9.28
CA THR A 31 9.12 -13.08 8.34
C THR A 31 10.15 -12.02 8.75
N GLY A 32 9.82 -11.15 9.70
CA GLY A 32 10.63 -9.98 10.07
C GLY A 32 10.69 -8.90 8.99
N LEU A 33 9.93 -9.04 7.90
CA LEU A 33 9.90 -8.07 6.81
C LEU A 33 9.00 -6.88 7.15
N PRO A 34 9.32 -5.67 6.68
CA PRO A 34 8.48 -4.51 6.93
C PRO A 34 7.14 -4.67 6.21
N THR A 35 6.08 -4.31 6.92
CA THR A 35 4.71 -4.24 6.39
C THR A 35 4.24 -2.79 6.33
N PHE A 36 3.42 -2.49 5.32
CA PHE A 36 2.87 -1.17 5.08
C PHE A 36 1.36 -1.29 4.95
N THR A 37 0.64 -0.72 5.91
CA THR A 37 -0.81 -0.65 5.89
C THR A 37 -1.22 0.64 5.19
N LEU A 38 -1.94 0.51 4.08
CA LEU A 38 -2.50 1.61 3.31
C LEU A 38 -3.98 1.75 3.63
N ARG A 39 -4.39 2.97 3.96
CA ARG A 39 -5.79 3.37 4.16
C ARG A 39 -6.11 4.55 3.26
N SER A 40 -7.15 4.41 2.44
CA SER A 40 -7.58 5.48 1.54
C SER A 40 -8.17 6.65 2.34
N MET A 41 -7.95 7.88 1.87
CA MET A 41 -8.63 9.07 2.36
C MET A 41 -10.14 9.04 2.10
N PHE A 42 -10.57 8.22 1.13
CA PHE A 42 -11.95 8.01 0.75
C PHE A 42 -12.54 6.73 1.37
N ALA A 43 -11.83 6.10 2.31
CA ALA A 43 -12.34 4.93 3.01
C ALA A 43 -13.59 5.30 3.83
N SER A 44 -14.63 4.48 3.72
CA SER A 44 -15.88 4.66 4.48
C SER A 44 -15.78 4.10 5.90
N ARG A 45 -14.85 3.15 6.12
CA ARG A 45 -14.64 2.48 7.40
C ARG A 45 -13.15 2.31 7.69
N ASP A 46 -12.80 2.31 8.97
CA ASP A 46 -11.41 2.17 9.42
C ASP A 46 -10.78 0.80 9.08
N ASP A 47 -11.60 -0.22 8.84
CA ASP A 47 -11.19 -1.57 8.47
C ASP A 47 -10.98 -1.76 6.95
N GLU A 48 -11.26 -0.74 6.14
CA GLU A 48 -10.95 -0.70 4.71
C GLU A 48 -9.47 -0.40 4.47
N ALA A 49 -8.63 -1.33 4.90
CA ALA A 49 -7.18 -1.24 4.84
C ALA A 49 -6.58 -2.38 4.03
N MET A 50 -5.47 -2.10 3.36
CA MET A 50 -4.67 -3.08 2.64
C MET A 50 -3.30 -3.18 3.28
N VAL A 51 -2.75 -4.39 3.40
CA VAL A 51 -1.43 -4.59 4.02
C VAL A 51 -0.48 -5.12 2.95
N PHE A 52 0.62 -4.42 2.73
CA PHE A 52 1.66 -4.82 1.81
C PHE A 52 2.91 -5.23 2.58
N ARG A 53 3.51 -6.36 2.21
CA ARG A 53 4.85 -6.74 2.67
C ARG A 53 5.86 -6.30 1.62
N VAL A 54 6.91 -5.61 2.06
CA VAL A 54 7.97 -5.14 1.16
C VAL A 54 9.27 -5.85 1.52
N ALA A 55 9.83 -6.59 0.57
CA ALA A 55 11.20 -7.06 0.69
C ALA A 55 12.11 -5.93 0.17
N PRO A 56 13.01 -5.39 1.00
CA PRO A 56 13.92 -4.33 0.55
C PRO A 56 14.80 -4.84 -0.59
N PRO A 57 15.24 -3.94 -1.49
CA PRO A 57 16.18 -4.29 -2.55
C PRO A 57 17.42 -4.94 -1.96
N LYS A 58 17.86 -6.05 -2.58
CA LYS A 58 19.11 -6.70 -2.21
C LYS A 58 20.21 -6.09 -3.08
N VAL A 59 21.17 -5.42 -2.44
CA VAL A 59 22.42 -5.04 -3.10
C VAL A 59 23.31 -6.29 -3.08
N GLY A 60 23.50 -6.91 -4.25
CA GLY A 60 24.41 -8.05 -4.37
C GLY A 60 25.87 -7.62 -4.18
N ALA A 61 26.74 -8.56 -3.80
CA ALA A 61 28.18 -8.33 -3.64
C ALA A 61 28.87 -7.83 -4.93
N THR A 62 28.22 -7.96 -6.09
CA THR A 62 28.68 -7.52 -7.42
C THR A 62 28.14 -6.16 -7.84
N GLY A 63 27.40 -5.45 -6.98
CA GLY A 63 26.81 -4.14 -7.30
C GLY A 63 25.54 -4.19 -8.15
N ASN A 64 25.05 -5.38 -8.50
CA ASN A 64 23.72 -5.51 -9.12
C ASN A 64 22.63 -5.31 -8.06
N GLU A 65 21.84 -4.25 -8.21
CA GLU A 65 20.67 -3.99 -7.40
C GLU A 65 19.49 -4.82 -7.92
N THR A 66 19.03 -5.79 -7.13
CA THR A 66 17.73 -6.40 -7.40
C THR A 66 16.69 -5.51 -6.76
N GLY A 67 15.78 -4.93 -7.56
CA GLY A 67 14.72 -4.06 -7.06
C GLY A 67 13.92 -4.70 -5.92
N GLY A 68 13.42 -3.89 -4.99
CA GLY A 68 12.57 -4.38 -3.91
C GLY A 68 11.29 -5.02 -4.46
N THR A 69 10.80 -6.05 -3.79
CA THR A 69 9.54 -6.71 -4.16
C THR A 69 8.44 -6.31 -3.20
N VAL A 70 7.22 -6.16 -3.72
CA VAL A 70 6.03 -5.86 -2.92
C VAL A 70 5.01 -6.98 -3.09
N GLU A 71 4.39 -7.38 -1.98
CA GLU A 71 3.39 -8.43 -1.93
C GLU A 71 2.17 -7.93 -1.17
N LEU A 72 0.98 -8.11 -1.73
CA LEU A 72 -0.27 -7.79 -1.04
C LEU A 72 -0.66 -8.95 -0.12
N LEU A 73 -0.79 -8.69 1.17
CA LEU A 73 -1.21 -9.68 2.15
C LEU A 73 -2.75 -9.81 2.18
N PRO A 74 -3.27 -11.01 2.43
CA PRO A 74 -4.71 -11.21 2.63
C PRO A 74 -5.23 -10.40 3.83
N ALA A 75 -6.30 -9.65 3.60
CA ALA A 75 -7.03 -8.88 4.61
C ALA A 75 -8.54 -9.02 4.35
N PRO A 76 -9.40 -8.76 5.34
CA PRO A 76 -10.85 -8.80 5.15
C PRO A 76 -11.31 -7.90 4.00
N TYR A 77 -10.74 -6.69 3.90
CA TYR A 77 -11.06 -5.74 2.83
C TYR A 77 -10.60 -6.22 1.45
N THR A 78 -9.40 -6.81 1.34
CA THR A 78 -8.91 -7.36 0.06
C THR A 78 -9.62 -8.66 -0.34
N SER A 79 -10.42 -9.22 0.56
CA SER A 79 -11.24 -10.41 0.34
C SER A 79 -12.65 -10.09 -0.18
N THR A 80 -13.04 -8.82 -0.35
CA THR A 80 -14.31 -8.51 -1.00
C THR A 80 -14.25 -8.82 -2.49
N ASP A 81 -15.39 -9.11 -3.10
CA ASP A 81 -15.43 -9.50 -4.52
C ASP A 81 -15.03 -8.35 -5.45
N GLU A 82 -15.33 -7.08 -5.12
CA GLU A 82 -14.84 -5.94 -5.89
C GLU A 82 -13.31 -5.84 -5.84
N MET A 83 -12.74 -5.97 -4.64
CA MET A 83 -11.29 -5.86 -4.43
C MET A 83 -10.55 -7.00 -5.10
N ARG A 84 -11.04 -8.23 -4.98
CA ARG A 84 -10.44 -9.41 -5.62
C ARG A 84 -10.32 -9.26 -7.13
N ARG A 85 -11.36 -8.74 -7.80
CA ARG A 85 -11.33 -8.50 -9.26
C ARG A 85 -10.25 -7.49 -9.65
N MET A 86 -10.14 -6.39 -8.90
CA MET A 86 -9.10 -5.38 -9.15
C MET A 86 -7.70 -5.94 -8.86
N ILE A 87 -7.53 -6.69 -7.78
CA ILE A 87 -6.25 -7.31 -7.42
C ILE A 87 -5.81 -8.31 -8.49
N ASP A 88 -6.70 -9.19 -8.94
CA ASP A 88 -6.39 -10.17 -9.97
C ASP A 88 -5.96 -9.49 -11.29
N MET A 89 -6.67 -8.46 -11.71
CA MET A 89 -6.32 -7.74 -12.93
C MET A 89 -5.01 -6.95 -12.81
N TYR A 90 -4.88 -6.10 -11.78
CA TYR A 90 -3.74 -5.17 -11.70
C TYR A 90 -2.50 -5.79 -11.08
N VAL A 91 -2.66 -6.56 -9.98
CA VAL A 91 -1.52 -7.13 -9.24
C VAL A 91 -1.09 -8.45 -9.85
N THR A 92 -2.02 -9.35 -10.16
CA THR A 92 -1.66 -10.68 -10.69
C THR A 92 -1.36 -10.64 -12.19
N ARG A 93 -2.24 -10.06 -13.00
CA ARG A 93 -2.08 -10.08 -14.47
C ARG A 93 -1.17 -8.99 -15.01
N TRP A 94 -1.23 -7.78 -14.47
CA TRP A 94 -0.40 -6.65 -14.93
C TRP A 94 0.85 -6.40 -14.08
N SER A 95 1.00 -7.13 -12.97
CA SER A 95 2.14 -6.98 -12.06
C SER A 95 2.38 -5.53 -11.61
N SER A 96 1.31 -4.75 -11.46
CA SER A 96 1.35 -3.31 -11.21
C SER A 96 0.53 -2.93 -9.98
N VAL A 97 1.19 -2.93 -8.83
CA VAL A 97 0.63 -2.36 -7.59
C VAL A 97 0.30 -0.86 -7.73
N PRO A 98 1.12 -0.02 -8.40
CA PRO A 98 0.73 1.37 -8.63
C PRO A 98 -0.55 1.51 -9.46
N GLY A 99 -0.74 0.68 -10.49
CA GLY A 99 -1.96 0.68 -11.30
C GLY A 99 -3.19 0.29 -10.48
N PHE A 100 -3.05 -0.73 -9.63
CA PHE A 100 -4.09 -1.16 -8.69
C PHE A 100 -4.52 -0.02 -7.75
N VAL A 101 -3.55 0.61 -7.09
CA VAL A 101 -3.79 1.68 -6.11
C VAL A 101 -4.43 2.90 -6.78
N ALA A 102 -3.97 3.28 -7.97
CA ALA A 102 -4.55 4.40 -8.72
C ALA A 102 -6.02 4.13 -9.12
N ASN A 103 -6.32 2.93 -9.60
CA ASN A 103 -7.69 2.55 -9.94
C ASN A 103 -8.59 2.57 -8.70
N LEU A 104 -8.11 2.03 -7.58
CA LEU A 104 -8.84 2.05 -6.30
C LEU A 104 -9.17 3.48 -5.85
N THR A 105 -8.22 4.42 -5.99
CA THR A 105 -8.47 5.82 -5.67
C THR A 105 -9.63 6.39 -6.49
N MET A 106 -9.67 6.11 -7.79
CA MET A 106 -10.76 6.60 -8.66
C MET A 106 -12.10 5.97 -8.32
N GLU A 107 -12.13 4.66 -8.06
CA GLU A 107 -13.35 3.95 -7.66
C GLU A 107 -13.93 4.50 -6.35
N LEU A 108 -13.08 4.70 -5.33
CA LEU A 108 -13.52 5.25 -4.04
C LEU A 108 -13.96 6.71 -4.15
N PHE A 109 -13.24 7.52 -4.93
CA PHE A 109 -13.62 8.90 -5.21
C PHE A 109 -14.98 8.98 -5.90
N ASN A 110 -15.22 8.17 -6.93
CA ASN A 110 -16.49 8.11 -7.64
C ASN A 110 -17.64 7.70 -6.72
N LYS A 111 -17.42 6.70 -5.84
CA LYS A 111 -18.43 6.28 -4.85
C LYS A 111 -18.78 7.39 -3.87
N GLN A 112 -17.79 8.16 -3.44
CA GLN A 112 -18.02 9.27 -2.50
C GLN A 112 -18.71 10.47 -3.14
N THR A 113 -18.42 10.74 -4.42
CA THR A 113 -18.99 11.90 -5.15
C THR A 113 -20.32 11.61 -5.84
N ALA A 114 -20.67 10.34 -6.05
CA ALA A 114 -21.97 9.91 -6.57
C ALA A 114 -23.05 9.77 -5.48
N ALA A 115 -22.68 9.92 -4.20
CA ALA A 115 -23.60 9.98 -3.05
C ALA A 115 -24.08 11.41 -2.80
#